data_AF-A0A379E7V9-F1
#
_entry.id   AF-A0A379E7V9-F1
#
_cell.length_a   1.000
_cell.length_b   1.000
_cell.length_c   1.000
_cell.angle_alpha   90.00
_cell.angle_beta   90.00
_cell.angle_gamma   90.00
#
_symmetry.space_group_name_H-M   'P 1'
#
loop_
_entity.id
_entity.type
_entity.pdbx_description
1 polymer ?
#
loop_
_entity_poly.entity_id
_entity_poly.type
_entity_poly.pdbx_seq_one_letter_code
_entity_poly.pdbx_strand_id
1 'polypeptide(L)'
;MLKSVKRPDEEVVSFEYDPLGRRISKTYKDRTIRWVWDGNVPLHEWTDEEKREGAGDENLITWLFEEGSFVPTAKIVGNKAYSIITDYLGTPTHAFDSKGDKIWERELDIYGKAREGDSSFIPFLYQGQYFDAETGLCYNRFRYYSPDTGSYISQDPIGLAGGNPNIYAYVSDTNNRIDLLGLDELYALVALEDGWYPVFEYGKKNPVGEMFLKEGDLWKIGTSKDASKRYTQKFLEEIGVEMKVLHTNISRKMTLLLERMKIKGYEAWKGFLPPGNKCHH
;
A
#
# COMPACT_ATOMS: atom_id res chain seq x y z
N MET A 1 1.69 4.62 16.71
CA MET A 1 2.28 3.29 16.47
C MET A 1 2.15 2.45 17.72
N LEU A 2 1.86 1.15 17.59
CA LEU A 2 1.66 0.25 18.74
C LEU A 2 2.99 0.00 19.44
N LYS A 3 3.15 0.46 20.69
CA LYS A 3 4.41 0.31 21.43
C LYS A 3 4.59 -1.08 22.04
N SER A 4 3.50 -1.65 22.54
CA SER A 4 3.51 -2.97 23.17
C SER A 4 2.11 -3.57 23.24
N VAL A 5 2.04 -4.89 23.35
CA VAL A 5 0.82 -5.66 23.63
C VAL A 5 1.06 -6.46 24.91
N LYS A 6 0.16 -6.31 25.88
CA LYS A 6 0.12 -7.16 27.07
C LYS A 6 -0.85 -8.31 26.80
N ARG A 7 -0.35 -9.53 26.86
CA ARG A 7 -1.11 -10.75 26.62
C ARG A 7 -1.89 -11.17 27.88
N PRO A 8 -2.89 -12.07 27.76
CA PRO A 8 -3.64 -12.58 28.91
C PRO A 8 -2.80 -13.32 29.96
N ASP A 9 -1.64 -13.84 29.56
CA ASP A 9 -0.63 -14.47 30.43
C ASP A 9 0.28 -13.45 31.13
N GLU A 10 -0.06 -12.15 31.08
CA GLU A 10 0.69 -11.02 31.64
C GLU A 10 2.04 -10.75 30.94
N GLU A 11 2.42 -11.55 29.95
CA GLU A 11 3.64 -11.33 29.18
C GLU A 11 3.47 -10.17 28.19
N VAL A 12 4.57 -9.51 27.88
CA VAL A 12 4.56 -8.30 27.04
C VAL A 12 5.35 -8.56 25.76
N VAL A 13 4.73 -8.22 24.62
CA VAL A 13 5.40 -8.07 23.33
C VAL A 13 5.64 -6.58 23.10
N SER A 14 6.87 -6.17 22.87
CA SER A 14 7.24 -4.77 22.62
C SER A 14 7.75 -4.55 21.20
N PHE A 15 7.56 -3.34 20.68
CA PHE A 15 7.93 -2.98 19.31
C PHE A 15 8.67 -1.64 19.28
N GLU A 16 9.65 -1.52 18.39
CA GLU A 16 10.34 -0.26 18.10
C GLU A 16 10.23 0.10 16.62
N TYR A 17 10.32 1.39 16.34
CA TYR A 17 10.11 1.94 15.00
C TYR A 17 11.16 2.97 14.66
N ASP A 18 11.45 3.11 13.37
CA ASP A 18 12.23 4.21 12.84
C ASP A 18 11.39 5.51 12.72
N PRO A 19 12.01 6.67 12.43
CA PRO A 19 11.31 7.94 12.25
C PRO A 19 10.28 7.97 11.10
N LEU A 20 10.31 6.99 10.18
CA LEU A 20 9.37 6.85 9.07
C LEU A 20 8.19 5.92 9.42
N GLY A 21 8.14 5.41 10.65
CA GLY A 21 7.10 4.53 11.17
C GLY A 21 7.24 3.07 10.72
N ARG A 22 8.43 2.64 10.27
CA ARG A 22 8.70 1.23 9.95
C ARG A 22 9.17 0.50 11.21
N ARG A 23 8.66 -0.71 11.43
CA ARG A 23 9.05 -1.52 12.59
C ARG A 23 10.47 -2.02 12.43
N ILE A 24 11.36 -1.69 13.37
CA ILE A 24 12.77 -2.10 13.33
C ILE A 24 13.07 -3.23 14.32
N SER A 25 12.24 -3.41 15.35
CA SER A 25 12.37 -4.53 16.28
C SER A 25 11.05 -4.97 16.91
N LYS A 26 11.00 -6.23 17.31
CA LYS A 26 9.94 -6.87 18.11
C LYS A 26 10.62 -7.72 19.15
N THR A 27 10.28 -7.53 20.41
CA THR A 27 10.83 -8.34 21.51
C THR A 27 9.69 -9.05 22.24
N TYR A 28 9.86 -10.34 22.44
CA TYR A 28 8.98 -11.16 23.27
C TYR A 28 9.85 -12.15 24.06
N LYS A 29 9.73 -12.11 25.39
CA LYS A 29 10.66 -12.79 26.30
C LYS A 29 12.10 -12.39 25.98
N ASP A 30 13.00 -13.36 25.92
CA ASP A 30 14.42 -13.17 25.64
C ASP A 30 14.75 -13.19 24.13
N ARG A 31 13.72 -13.10 23.27
CA ARG A 31 13.87 -13.15 21.82
C ARG A 31 13.54 -11.80 21.20
N THR A 32 14.51 -11.20 20.50
CA THR A 32 14.31 -9.98 19.71
C THR A 32 14.46 -10.28 18.22
N ILE A 33 13.41 -10.02 17.44
CA ILE A 33 13.47 -10.02 15.97
C ILE A 33 13.72 -8.60 15.50
N ARG A 34 14.60 -8.42 14.52
CA ARG A 34 14.93 -7.13 13.92
C ARG A 34 14.69 -7.13 12.43
N TRP A 35 14.45 -5.94 11.88
CA TRP A 35 14.22 -5.74 10.45
C TRP A 35 15.05 -4.61 9.87
N VAL A 36 15.50 -4.82 8.63
CA VAL A 36 15.99 -3.77 7.72
C VAL A 36 15.05 -3.70 6.53
N TRP A 37 14.79 -2.49 6.04
CA TRP A 37 13.73 -2.22 5.05
C TRP A 37 14.31 -1.72 3.73
N ASP A 38 13.76 -2.20 2.62
CA ASP A 38 13.88 -1.57 1.30
C ASP A 38 12.57 -0.84 0.98
N GLY A 39 12.63 0.50 0.97
CA GLY A 39 11.44 1.34 0.87
C GLY A 39 10.39 1.01 1.94
N ASN A 40 9.33 0.30 1.53
CA ASN A 40 8.19 -0.08 2.37
C ASN A 40 8.06 -1.59 2.61
N VAL A 41 8.95 -2.42 2.08
CA VAL A 41 8.97 -3.87 2.30
C VAL A 41 10.18 -4.28 3.16
N PRO A 42 10.08 -5.31 4.00
CA PRO A 42 11.22 -5.81 4.75
C PRO A 42 12.23 -6.43 3.78
N LEU A 43 13.49 -6.04 3.87
CA LEU A 43 14.58 -6.62 3.10
C LEU A 43 15.23 -7.77 3.88
N HIS A 44 15.63 -7.50 5.11
CA HIS A 44 16.24 -8.48 6.00
C HIS A 44 15.49 -8.60 7.31
N GLU A 45 15.49 -9.81 7.85
CA GLU A 45 15.00 -10.15 9.17
C GLU A 45 16.00 -11.08 9.85
N TRP A 46 16.27 -10.87 11.13
CA TRP A 46 17.08 -11.79 11.93
C TRP A 46 16.64 -11.78 13.38
N THR A 47 16.99 -12.84 14.10
CA THR A 47 16.73 -12.92 15.54
C THR A 47 18.03 -12.69 16.32
N ASP A 48 18.02 -11.78 17.28
CA ASP A 48 19.06 -11.73 18.31
C ASP A 48 18.80 -12.89 19.28
N GLU A 49 19.41 -14.05 19.04
CA GLU A 49 19.58 -15.12 20.04
C GLU A 49 21.03 -15.15 20.52
N GLU A 50 21.29 -15.70 21.70
CA GLU A 50 22.67 -16.02 22.12
C GLU A 50 23.33 -16.86 21.01
N LYS A 51 24.39 -16.30 20.40
CA LYS A 51 25.16 -16.99 19.37
C LYS A 51 25.59 -18.36 19.91
N ARG A 52 24.94 -19.43 19.44
CA ARG A 52 25.55 -20.75 19.52
C ARG A 52 26.79 -20.71 18.64
N GLU A 53 27.97 -20.92 19.21
CA GLU A 53 29.20 -21.03 18.42
C GLU A 53 29.00 -22.05 17.29
N GLY A 54 29.18 -21.61 16.04
CA GLY A 54 28.97 -22.43 14.84
C GLY A 54 27.62 -22.24 14.12
N ALA A 55 26.71 -21.40 14.62
CA ALA A 55 25.55 -20.96 13.85
C ALA A 55 26.02 -20.00 12.74
N GLY A 56 26.17 -20.51 11.52
CA GLY A 56 26.50 -19.72 10.33
C GLY A 56 25.39 -18.73 9.96
N ASP A 57 25.44 -18.20 8.73
CA ASP A 57 24.51 -17.22 8.13
C ASP A 57 23.02 -17.64 8.05
N GLU A 58 22.62 -18.70 8.76
CA GLU A 58 21.26 -19.27 8.78
C GLU A 58 20.27 -18.46 9.63
N ASN A 59 20.73 -17.47 10.39
CA ASN A 59 19.88 -16.58 11.17
C ASN A 59 19.33 -15.40 10.35
N LEU A 60 20.03 -15.00 9.29
CA LEU A 60 19.61 -13.90 8.43
C LEU A 60 18.64 -14.41 7.36
N ILE A 61 17.43 -13.88 7.38
CA ILE A 61 16.41 -14.11 6.35
C ILE A 61 16.40 -12.89 5.44
N THR A 62 16.50 -13.13 4.13
CA THR A 62 16.27 -12.10 3.11
C THR A 62 14.95 -12.38 2.41
N TRP A 63 14.10 -11.36 2.34
CA TRP A 63 12.81 -11.43 1.67
C TRP A 63 12.90 -10.68 0.34
N LEU A 64 12.47 -11.34 -0.75
CA LEU A 64 12.35 -10.71 -2.06
C LEU A 64 10.89 -10.46 -2.37
N PHE A 65 10.62 -9.32 -3.00
CA PHE A 65 9.30 -8.87 -3.41
C PHE A 65 9.31 -8.54 -4.90
N GLU A 66 8.15 -8.65 -5.53
CA GLU A 66 7.96 -8.11 -6.87
C GLU A 66 8.15 -6.59 -6.87
N GLU A 67 8.76 -6.06 -7.94
CA GLU A 67 9.18 -4.67 -7.99
C GLU A 67 8.01 -3.70 -7.80
N GLY A 68 8.05 -2.91 -6.73
CA GLY A 68 7.05 -1.90 -6.47
C GLY A 68 5.71 -2.41 -5.97
N SER A 69 5.60 -3.70 -5.62
CA SER A 69 4.44 -4.30 -4.97
C SER A 69 4.78 -4.76 -3.54
N PHE A 70 3.81 -5.38 -2.88
CA PHE A 70 3.98 -6.03 -1.57
C PHE A 70 3.88 -7.56 -1.68
N VAL A 71 3.96 -8.08 -2.90
CA VAL A 71 3.84 -9.51 -3.20
C VAL A 71 5.21 -10.16 -2.97
N PRO A 72 5.37 -11.03 -1.96
CA PRO A 72 6.64 -11.69 -1.73
C PRO A 72 6.85 -12.79 -2.78
N THR A 73 8.07 -12.87 -3.31
CA THR A 73 8.43 -13.78 -4.41
C THR A 73 9.44 -14.83 -3.99
N ALA A 74 10.30 -14.52 -3.02
CA ALA A 74 11.25 -15.50 -2.51
C ALA A 74 11.67 -15.24 -1.06
N LYS A 75 12.16 -16.30 -0.42
CA LYS A 75 12.82 -16.29 0.88
C LYS A 75 14.21 -16.89 0.74
N ILE A 76 15.23 -16.22 1.24
CA ILE A 76 16.62 -16.70 1.23
C ILE A 76 17.12 -16.79 2.67
N VAL A 77 17.71 -17.93 3.03
CA VAL A 77 18.28 -18.20 4.36
C VAL A 77 19.61 -18.94 4.18
N GLY A 78 20.72 -18.27 4.48
CA GLY A 78 22.06 -18.76 4.12
C GLY A 78 22.14 -19.13 2.63
N ASN A 79 22.49 -20.39 2.34
CA ASN A 79 22.57 -20.91 0.98
C ASN A 79 21.27 -21.52 0.43
N LYS A 80 20.16 -21.42 1.17
CA LYS A 80 18.86 -21.97 0.75
C LYS A 80 17.99 -20.85 0.19
N ALA A 81 17.37 -21.10 -0.96
CA ALA A 81 16.40 -20.21 -1.59
C ALA A 81 15.08 -20.94 -1.76
N TYR A 82 13.99 -20.24 -1.47
CA TYR A 82 12.63 -20.75 -1.55
C TYR A 82 11.80 -19.82 -2.44
N SER A 83 11.15 -20.38 -3.45
CA SER A 83 10.21 -19.64 -4.31
C SER A 83 8.85 -19.59 -3.65
N ILE A 84 8.22 -18.41 -3.63
CA ILE A 84 6.90 -18.19 -3.04
C ILE A 84 5.88 -18.05 -4.17
N ILE A 85 4.79 -18.82 -4.10
CA ILE A 85 3.66 -18.72 -5.02
C ILE A 85 2.51 -18.02 -4.31
N THR A 86 1.91 -17.04 -4.99
CA THR A 86 0.81 -16.25 -4.47
C THR A 86 -0.47 -16.45 -5.28
N ASP A 87 -1.62 -16.17 -4.67
CA ASP A 87 -2.89 -16.07 -5.39
C ASP A 87 -2.98 -14.76 -6.22
N TYR A 88 -4.15 -14.53 -6.82
CA TYR A 88 -4.43 -13.32 -7.62
C TYR A 88 -4.42 -12.01 -6.82
N LEU A 89 -4.53 -12.08 -5.48
CA LEU A 89 -4.43 -10.94 -4.58
C LEU A 89 -2.98 -10.70 -4.10
N GLY A 90 -2.04 -11.58 -4.46
CA GLY A 90 -0.66 -11.53 -3.97
C GLY A 90 -0.48 -12.14 -2.58
N THR A 91 -1.46 -12.91 -2.09
CA THR A 91 -1.39 -13.64 -0.82
C THR A 91 -0.54 -14.91 -0.99
N PRO A 92 0.49 -15.15 -0.17
CA PRO A 92 1.27 -16.38 -0.23
C PRO A 92 0.44 -17.60 0.10
N THR A 93 0.47 -18.59 -0.80
CA THR A 93 -0.25 -19.86 -0.68
C THR A 93 0.70 -21.05 -0.60
N HIS A 94 1.83 -21.02 -1.30
CA HIS A 94 2.79 -22.13 -1.35
C HIS A 94 4.24 -21.64 -1.37
N ALA A 95 5.14 -22.51 -0.94
CA ALA A 95 6.57 -22.32 -1.17
C ALA A 95 7.26 -23.62 -1.59
N PHE A 96 8.25 -23.47 -2.47
CA PHE A 96 9.02 -24.57 -3.04
C PHE A 96 10.51 -24.33 -2.82
N ASP A 97 11.27 -25.39 -2.56
CA ASP A 97 12.72 -25.30 -2.46
C ASP A 97 13.40 -25.28 -3.85
N SER A 98 14.72 -25.19 -3.88
CA SER A 98 15.51 -25.17 -5.12
C SER A 98 15.41 -26.45 -5.97
N LYS A 99 14.90 -27.56 -5.41
CA LYS A 99 14.69 -28.82 -6.13
C LYS A 99 13.28 -28.92 -6.72
N GLY A 100 12.40 -27.98 -6.38
CA GLY A 100 10.99 -27.98 -6.77
C GLY A 100 10.10 -28.77 -5.81
N ASP A 101 10.60 -29.14 -4.63
CA ASP A 101 9.80 -29.83 -3.61
C ASP A 101 8.95 -28.79 -2.87
N LYS A 102 7.64 -29.08 -2.67
CA LYS A 102 6.76 -28.23 -1.87
C LYS A 102 7.15 -28.35 -0.40
N ILE A 103 7.55 -27.24 0.22
CA ILE A 103 8.02 -27.20 1.62
C ILE A 103 7.08 -26.43 2.55
N TRP A 104 6.15 -25.66 2.00
CA TRP A 104 5.15 -24.93 2.78
C TRP A 104 3.88 -24.69 1.95
N GLU A 105 2.74 -24.66 2.63
CA GLU A 105 1.43 -24.37 2.08
C GLU A 105 0.56 -23.73 3.18
N ARG A 106 -0.32 -22.82 2.79
CA ARG A 106 -1.30 -22.22 3.69
C ARG A 106 -2.54 -21.79 2.92
N GLU A 107 -3.69 -22.01 3.55
CA GLU A 107 -4.97 -21.48 3.11
C GLU A 107 -5.50 -20.49 4.14
N LEU A 108 -5.85 -19.27 3.70
CA LEU A 108 -6.47 -18.25 4.54
C LEU A 108 -7.97 -18.17 4.29
N ASP A 109 -8.74 -17.84 5.32
CA ASP A 109 -10.12 -17.38 5.15
C ASP A 109 -10.18 -15.92 4.67
N ILE A 110 -11.40 -15.40 4.48
CA ILE A 110 -11.64 -14.04 3.99
C ILE A 110 -11.13 -12.93 4.94
N TYR A 111 -10.78 -13.26 6.18
CA TYR A 111 -10.22 -12.33 7.16
C TYR A 111 -8.73 -12.58 7.42
N GLY A 112 -8.08 -13.46 6.64
CA GLY A 112 -6.66 -13.72 6.76
C GLY A 112 -6.30 -14.69 7.88
N LYS A 113 -7.28 -15.40 8.46
CA LYS A 113 -7.02 -16.46 9.43
C LYS A 113 -6.69 -17.75 8.70
N ALA A 114 -5.63 -18.43 9.12
CA ALA A 114 -5.25 -19.71 8.52
C ALA A 114 -6.31 -20.77 8.81
N ARG A 115 -6.88 -21.35 7.75
CA ARG A 115 -7.72 -22.57 7.82
C ARG A 115 -6.87 -23.83 7.82
N GLU A 116 -5.83 -23.82 6.99
CA GLU A 116 -4.83 -24.88 6.88
C GLU A 116 -3.42 -24.27 6.84
N GLY A 117 -2.45 -25.00 7.37
CA GLY A 117 -1.06 -24.53 7.49
C GLY A 117 -0.84 -23.49 8.59
N ASP A 118 0.31 -22.82 8.56
CA ASP A 118 0.68 -21.79 9.52
C ASP A 118 1.45 -20.63 8.86
N SER A 119 1.62 -19.54 9.60
CA SER A 119 2.35 -18.33 9.16
C SER A 119 3.79 -18.26 9.69
N SER A 120 4.35 -19.36 10.17
CA SER A 120 5.69 -19.38 10.79
C SER A 120 6.80 -19.33 9.73
N PHE A 121 6.61 -20.02 8.60
CA PHE A 121 7.61 -20.07 7.54
C PHE A 121 7.54 -18.82 6.66
N ILE A 122 6.34 -18.38 6.27
CA ILE A 122 6.07 -17.15 5.54
C ILE A 122 5.06 -16.32 6.34
N PRO A 123 5.48 -15.23 6.99
CA PRO A 123 4.63 -14.44 7.87
C PRO A 123 3.75 -13.43 7.12
N PHE A 124 3.83 -13.36 5.79
CA PHE A 124 3.04 -12.43 5.00
C PHE A 124 1.65 -12.97 4.71
N LEU A 125 0.60 -12.18 4.93
CA LEU A 125 -0.80 -12.55 4.66
C LEU A 125 -1.27 -11.79 3.42
N TYR A 126 -2.29 -10.93 3.57
CA TYR A 126 -2.63 -9.96 2.54
C TYR A 126 -1.46 -9.00 2.34
N GLN A 127 -1.40 -8.40 1.15
CA GLN A 127 -0.32 -7.51 0.76
C GLN A 127 -0.01 -6.47 1.87
N GLY A 128 1.27 -6.38 2.26
CA GLY A 128 1.76 -5.45 3.28
C GLY A 128 1.56 -5.90 4.74
N GLN A 129 0.85 -7.02 4.97
CA GLN A 129 0.64 -7.56 6.32
C GLN A 129 1.73 -8.54 6.71
N TYR A 130 2.29 -8.36 7.90
CA TYR A 130 3.20 -9.29 8.57
C TYR A 130 2.54 -9.82 9.85
N PHE A 131 2.30 -11.12 9.95
CA PHE A 131 1.65 -11.73 11.11
C PHE A 131 2.62 -12.00 12.25
N ASP A 132 2.27 -11.51 13.44
CA ASP A 132 2.97 -11.76 14.69
C ASP A 132 2.21 -12.80 15.51
N ALA A 133 2.67 -14.05 15.44
CA ALA A 133 2.06 -15.17 16.17
C ALA A 133 1.97 -14.92 17.68
N GLU A 134 2.88 -14.13 18.25
CA GLU A 134 2.91 -13.80 19.68
C GLU A 134 1.74 -12.90 20.09
N THR A 135 1.19 -12.12 19.16
CA THR A 135 0.06 -11.21 19.44
C THR A 135 -1.24 -11.65 18.75
N GLY A 136 -1.15 -12.52 17.75
CA GLY A 136 -2.27 -12.84 16.86
C GLY A 136 -2.64 -11.68 15.91
N LEU A 137 -1.85 -10.61 15.88
CA LEU A 137 -2.08 -9.43 15.07
C LEU A 137 -1.17 -9.41 13.84
N CYS A 138 -1.62 -8.71 12.82
CA CYS A 138 -0.84 -8.43 11.63
C CYS A 138 -0.35 -6.99 11.67
N TYR A 139 0.96 -6.80 11.69
CA TYR A 139 1.58 -5.52 11.43
C TYR A 139 1.31 -5.11 9.98
N ASN A 140 0.65 -3.97 9.80
CA ASN A 140 0.39 -3.36 8.49
C ASN A 140 0.82 -1.88 8.52
N ARG A 141 2.14 -1.67 8.55
CA ARG A 141 2.81 -0.36 8.70
C ARG A 141 2.23 0.46 9.86
N PHE A 142 1.28 1.33 9.56
CA PHE A 142 0.77 2.31 10.52
C PHE A 142 -0.30 1.75 11.46
N ARG A 143 -0.86 0.57 11.15
CA ARG A 143 -1.92 -0.07 11.93
C ARG A 143 -1.63 -1.55 12.15
N TYR A 144 -2.34 -2.10 13.13
CA TYR A 144 -2.34 -3.53 13.42
C TYR A 144 -3.73 -4.08 13.13
N TYR A 145 -3.77 -5.12 12.31
CA TYR A 145 -4.99 -5.82 11.91
C TYR A 145 -5.17 -7.09 12.74
N SER A 146 -6.40 -7.40 13.10
CA SER A 146 -6.76 -8.62 13.80
C SER A 146 -7.53 -9.53 12.84
N PRO A 147 -6.93 -10.66 12.38
CA PRO A 147 -7.63 -11.66 11.58
C PRO A 147 -8.85 -12.25 12.31
N ASP A 148 -8.79 -12.36 13.63
CA ASP A 148 -9.91 -12.91 14.43
C ASP A 148 -11.15 -12.04 14.41
N THR A 149 -11.00 -10.71 14.33
CA THR A 149 -12.13 -9.76 14.29
C THR A 149 -12.36 -9.18 12.91
N GLY A 150 -11.51 -9.53 11.93
CA GLY A 150 -11.54 -8.95 10.59
C GLY A 150 -11.36 -7.43 10.56
N SER A 151 -10.68 -6.85 11.56
CA SER A 151 -10.67 -5.39 11.78
C SER A 151 -9.33 -4.88 12.31
N TYR A 152 -9.04 -3.59 12.10
CA TYR A 152 -7.90 -2.91 12.74
C TYR A 152 -8.17 -2.67 14.22
N ILE A 153 -7.15 -2.84 15.07
CA ILE A 153 -7.26 -2.66 16.52
C ILE A 153 -7.09 -1.21 16.98
N SER A 154 -6.71 -0.32 16.08
CA SER A 154 -6.63 1.12 16.31
C SER A 154 -7.54 1.84 15.33
N GLN A 155 -8.16 2.93 15.78
CA GLN A 155 -8.87 3.84 14.88
C GLN A 155 -7.96 4.27 13.73
N ASP A 156 -8.54 4.43 12.55
CA ASP A 156 -7.81 4.97 11.40
C ASP A 156 -7.21 6.34 11.77
N PRO A 157 -5.89 6.57 11.61
CA PRO A 157 -5.27 7.88 11.82
C PRO A 157 -5.90 9.02 11.01
N ILE A 158 -6.68 8.72 9.96
CA ILE A 158 -7.41 9.71 9.15
C ILE A 158 -8.89 9.89 9.57
N GLY A 159 -9.38 9.14 10.56
CA GLY A 159 -10.75 9.24 11.09
C GLY A 159 -11.86 8.96 10.06
N LEU A 160 -12.99 9.66 10.17
CA LEU A 160 -14.15 9.56 9.26
C LEU A 160 -13.86 9.96 7.80
N ALA A 161 -12.66 10.47 7.49
CA ALA A 161 -12.24 10.78 6.12
C ALA A 161 -11.92 9.51 5.29
N GLY A 162 -11.89 8.32 5.90
CA GLY A 162 -11.71 7.03 5.23
C GLY A 162 -12.96 6.45 4.57
N GLY A 163 -14.10 7.17 4.58
CA GLY A 163 -15.34 6.77 3.90
C GLY A 163 -16.00 5.48 4.44
N ASN A 164 -15.49 4.93 5.54
CA ASN A 164 -16.00 3.71 6.15
C ASN A 164 -16.80 4.09 7.42
N PRO A 165 -18.09 3.74 7.54
CA PRO A 165 -18.88 4.04 8.75
C PRO A 165 -18.35 3.35 10.01
N ASN A 166 -17.44 2.37 9.84
CA ASN A 166 -16.74 1.72 10.91
C ASN A 166 -15.24 2.08 10.87
N ILE A 167 -14.83 2.95 11.78
CA ILE A 167 -13.46 3.45 12.00
C ILE A 167 -12.43 2.35 12.37
N TYR A 168 -12.88 1.11 12.56
CA TYR A 168 -12.08 -0.08 12.81
C TYR A 168 -12.12 -1.10 11.65
N ALA A 169 -13.01 -0.95 10.66
CA ALA A 169 -13.24 -1.99 9.65
C ALA A 169 -12.11 -2.08 8.60
N TYR A 170 -11.76 -3.32 8.24
CA TYR A 170 -10.85 -3.66 7.15
C TYR A 170 -11.58 -3.75 5.81
N VAL A 171 -12.10 -2.61 5.35
CA VAL A 171 -12.91 -2.44 4.13
C VAL A 171 -14.34 -3.02 4.24
N SER A 172 -15.29 -2.48 3.46
CA SER A 172 -16.73 -2.81 3.53
C SER A 172 -17.15 -4.05 2.72
N ASP A 173 -16.26 -4.60 1.88
CA ASP A 173 -16.47 -5.82 1.09
C ASP A 173 -15.12 -6.44 0.69
N THR A 174 -14.81 -7.62 1.26
CA THR A 174 -13.54 -8.36 1.11
C THR A 174 -13.37 -9.03 -0.25
N ASN A 175 -14.41 -9.10 -1.10
CA ASN A 175 -14.32 -9.68 -2.45
C ASN A 175 -14.06 -8.66 -3.56
N ASN A 176 -14.16 -7.35 -3.28
CA ASN A 176 -14.09 -6.33 -4.34
C ASN A 176 -13.34 -5.04 -3.95
N ARG A 177 -12.84 -4.92 -2.71
CA ARG A 177 -12.08 -3.74 -2.28
C ARG A 177 -10.92 -4.12 -1.35
N ILE A 178 -9.71 -3.76 -1.76
CA ILE A 178 -8.50 -3.87 -0.95
C ILE A 178 -8.04 -2.44 -0.62
N ASP A 179 -7.92 -2.06 0.67
CA ASP A 179 -7.23 -0.82 1.07
C ASP A 179 -5.81 -1.14 1.54
N LEU A 180 -4.94 -1.15 0.54
CA LEU A 180 -3.56 -1.53 0.68
C LEU A 180 -2.68 -0.41 1.25
N LEU A 181 -3.02 0.86 1.07
CA LEU A 181 -2.03 1.96 1.15
C LEU A 181 -2.57 3.36 1.50
N GLY A 182 -3.88 3.55 1.73
CA GLY A 182 -4.47 4.89 1.64
C GLY A 182 -4.54 5.31 0.17
N LEU A 183 -5.54 4.74 -0.51
CA LEU A 183 -5.73 4.78 -1.95
C LEU A 183 -5.98 6.21 -2.45
N ASP A 184 -5.41 6.53 -3.61
CA ASP A 184 -5.69 7.76 -4.35
C ASP A 184 -6.54 7.41 -5.58
N GLU A 185 -7.49 8.27 -5.91
CA GLU A 185 -8.26 8.26 -7.13
C GLU A 185 -7.49 9.01 -8.23
N LEU A 186 -7.49 8.44 -9.44
CA LEU A 186 -7.10 9.15 -10.64
C LEU A 186 -8.34 9.80 -11.23
N TYR A 187 -8.35 11.11 -11.39
CA TYR A 187 -9.45 11.84 -12.02
C TYR A 187 -8.98 12.62 -13.24
N ALA A 188 -9.93 12.87 -14.13
CA ALA A 188 -9.83 13.83 -15.21
C ALA A 188 -10.89 14.91 -15.02
N LEU A 189 -10.54 16.15 -15.36
CA LEU A 189 -11.49 17.23 -15.56
C LEU A 189 -11.61 17.46 -17.07
N VAL A 190 -12.83 17.44 -17.57
CA VAL A 190 -13.13 17.58 -19.01
C VAL A 190 -14.02 18.79 -19.25
N ALA A 191 -13.84 19.46 -20.37
CA ALA A 191 -14.67 20.60 -20.79
C ALA A 191 -16.13 20.18 -20.96
N LEU A 192 -17.06 20.97 -20.44
CA LEU A 192 -18.51 20.75 -20.59
C LEU A 192 -19.06 21.31 -21.91
N GLU A 193 -18.40 22.32 -22.46
CA GLU A 193 -18.81 22.98 -23.69
C GLU A 193 -17.60 23.52 -24.47
N ASP A 194 -17.83 23.85 -25.74
CA ASP A 194 -16.83 24.51 -26.58
C ASP A 194 -16.55 25.93 -26.06
N GLY A 195 -15.29 26.24 -25.71
CA GLY A 195 -14.97 27.53 -25.10
C GLY A 195 -13.49 27.74 -24.78
N TRP A 196 -13.16 28.91 -24.25
CA TRP A 196 -11.82 29.27 -23.80
C TRP A 196 -11.66 28.94 -22.32
N TYR A 197 -10.66 28.12 -21.99
CA TYR A 197 -10.39 27.64 -20.64
C TYR A 197 -9.06 28.18 -20.13
N PRO A 198 -8.95 28.49 -18.83
CA PRO A 198 -7.74 29.06 -18.24
C PRO A 198 -6.58 28.06 -18.24
N VAL A 199 -5.39 28.55 -18.57
CA VAL A 199 -4.11 27.83 -18.52
C VAL A 199 -3.35 28.21 -17.24
N PHE A 200 -2.87 27.20 -16.51
CA PHE A 200 -2.15 27.39 -15.25
C PHE A 200 -0.69 26.95 -15.30
N GLU A 201 0.18 27.75 -14.70
CA GLU A 201 1.60 27.44 -14.51
C GLU A 201 1.92 26.96 -13.10
N TYR A 202 3.01 26.20 -12.95
CA TYR A 202 3.47 25.78 -11.64
C TYR A 202 3.79 26.98 -10.73
N GLY A 203 3.25 26.95 -9.51
CA GLY A 203 3.44 28.01 -8.51
C GLY A 203 2.57 29.27 -8.67
N LYS A 204 1.88 29.46 -9.80
CA LYS A 204 0.99 30.62 -10.02
C LYS A 204 -0.45 30.31 -9.62
N LYS A 205 -1.11 31.28 -8.97
CA LYS A 205 -2.54 31.20 -8.60
C LYS A 205 -3.47 31.76 -9.68
N ASN A 206 -2.98 32.71 -10.46
CA ASN A 206 -3.73 33.30 -11.56
C ASN A 206 -3.41 32.57 -12.87
N PRO A 207 -4.37 32.47 -13.81
CA PRO A 207 -4.11 31.92 -15.13
C PRO A 207 -3.08 32.78 -15.88
N VAL A 208 -2.28 32.12 -16.71
CA VAL A 208 -1.24 32.76 -17.53
C VAL A 208 -1.67 32.97 -18.98
N GLY A 209 -2.83 32.40 -19.34
CA GLY A 209 -3.43 32.48 -20.67
C GLY A 209 -4.69 31.65 -20.73
N GLU A 210 -5.23 31.49 -21.94
CA GLU A 210 -6.43 30.71 -22.22
C GLU A 210 -6.19 29.78 -23.40
N MET A 211 -6.87 28.64 -23.42
CA MET A 211 -6.83 27.64 -24.48
C MET A 211 -8.25 27.25 -24.87
N PHE A 212 -8.53 27.25 -26.18
CA PHE A 212 -9.82 26.79 -26.68
C PHE A 212 -9.91 25.26 -26.57
N LEU A 213 -10.93 24.74 -25.89
CA LEU A 213 -11.26 23.32 -25.79
C LEU A 213 -12.65 23.06 -26.35
N LYS A 214 -12.86 21.89 -26.93
CA LYS A 214 -14.20 21.39 -27.30
C LYS A 214 -14.85 20.63 -26.15
N GLU A 215 -16.17 20.48 -26.17
CA GLU A 215 -16.88 19.59 -25.24
C GLU A 215 -16.20 18.21 -25.18
N GLY A 216 -15.92 17.75 -23.96
CA GLY A 216 -15.25 16.48 -23.69
C GLY A 216 -13.72 16.51 -23.77
N ASP A 217 -13.10 17.59 -24.23
CA ASP A 217 -11.64 17.72 -24.24
C ASP A 217 -11.08 17.76 -22.81
N LEU A 218 -9.88 17.21 -22.66
CA LEU A 218 -9.20 17.12 -21.38
C LEU A 218 -8.67 18.49 -20.93
N TRP A 219 -9.15 18.97 -19.80
CA TRP A 219 -8.62 20.16 -19.14
C TRP A 219 -7.51 19.82 -18.14
N LYS A 220 -7.70 18.78 -17.32
CA LYS A 220 -6.72 18.38 -16.29
C LYS A 220 -6.75 16.89 -16.00
N ILE A 221 -5.61 16.30 -15.71
CA ILE A 221 -5.50 15.04 -14.97
C ILE A 221 -4.86 15.31 -13.62
N GLY A 222 -5.35 14.64 -12.58
CA GLY A 222 -4.76 14.74 -11.26
C GLY A 222 -5.06 13.53 -10.39
N THR A 223 -4.39 13.51 -9.24
CA THR A 223 -4.58 12.51 -8.19
C THR A 223 -5.13 13.17 -6.92
N SER A 224 -6.02 12.46 -6.21
CA SER A 224 -6.58 12.90 -4.93
C SER A 224 -7.01 11.68 -4.12
N LYS A 225 -6.96 11.77 -2.78
CA LYS A 225 -7.54 10.75 -1.90
C LYS A 225 -9.05 10.61 -2.06
N ASP A 226 -9.70 11.73 -2.39
CA ASP A 226 -11.11 11.84 -2.69
C ASP A 226 -11.24 12.86 -3.82
N ALA A 227 -11.51 12.40 -5.03
CA ALA A 227 -11.67 13.28 -6.18
C ALA A 227 -12.90 14.16 -6.01
N SER A 228 -14.01 13.60 -5.53
CA SER A 228 -15.29 14.31 -5.37
C SER A 228 -15.21 15.53 -4.44
N LYS A 229 -14.28 15.51 -3.46
CA LYS A 229 -14.05 16.64 -2.54
C LYS A 229 -12.84 17.50 -2.91
N ARG A 230 -12.11 17.17 -3.99
CA ARG A 230 -10.87 17.88 -4.35
C ARG A 230 -11.12 19.32 -4.78
N TYR A 231 -12.25 19.55 -5.44
CA TYR A 231 -12.72 20.85 -5.93
C TYR A 231 -14.15 21.07 -5.46
N THR A 232 -14.50 22.31 -5.17
CA THR A 232 -15.89 22.66 -4.87
C THR A 232 -16.71 22.64 -6.17
N GLN A 233 -17.99 22.29 -6.08
CA GLN A 233 -18.93 22.35 -7.20
C GLN A 233 -18.88 23.73 -7.90
N LYS A 234 -18.93 24.79 -7.10
CA LYS A 234 -18.82 26.19 -7.57
C LYS A 234 -17.56 26.44 -8.40
N PHE A 235 -16.40 25.89 -8.00
CA PHE A 235 -15.17 26.05 -8.76
C PHE A 235 -15.23 25.32 -10.11
N LEU A 236 -15.78 24.10 -10.13
CA LEU A 236 -15.92 23.33 -11.37
C LEU A 236 -16.86 24.00 -12.36
N GLU A 237 -17.98 24.55 -11.85
CA GLU A 237 -18.94 25.35 -12.63
C GLU A 237 -18.33 26.67 -13.13
N GLU A 238 -17.58 27.40 -12.30
CA GLU A 238 -16.88 28.63 -12.70
C GLU A 238 -15.86 28.41 -13.83
N ILE A 239 -15.22 27.24 -13.87
CA ILE A 239 -14.25 26.87 -14.92
C ILE A 239 -14.93 26.22 -16.13
N GLY A 240 -16.15 25.68 -15.98
CA GLY A 240 -16.88 24.97 -17.03
C GLY A 240 -16.41 23.53 -17.25
N VAL A 241 -15.94 22.83 -16.21
CA VAL A 241 -15.40 21.46 -16.33
C VAL A 241 -16.15 20.44 -15.47
N GLU A 242 -16.29 19.23 -15.99
CA GLU A 242 -16.83 18.08 -15.27
C GLU A 242 -15.71 17.19 -14.74
N MET A 243 -15.87 16.70 -13.50
CA MET A 243 -14.98 15.69 -12.95
C MET A 243 -15.41 14.27 -13.33
N LYS A 244 -14.48 13.52 -13.93
CA LYS A 244 -14.60 12.10 -14.21
C LYS A 244 -13.54 11.32 -13.45
N VAL A 245 -13.98 10.45 -12.56
CA VAL A 245 -13.08 9.51 -11.87
C VAL A 245 -12.70 8.40 -12.85
N LEU A 246 -11.43 8.33 -13.22
CA LEU A 246 -10.91 7.36 -14.18
C LEU A 246 -10.59 6.02 -13.52
N HIS A 247 -10.00 6.08 -12.32
CA HIS A 247 -9.69 4.91 -11.53
C HIS A 247 -9.86 5.20 -10.03
N THR A 248 -10.39 4.22 -9.31
CA THR A 248 -10.54 4.22 -7.85
C THR A 248 -9.74 3.09 -7.23
N ASN A 249 -9.46 3.19 -5.93
CA ASN A 249 -8.81 2.14 -5.16
C ASN A 249 -7.42 1.72 -5.69
N ILE A 250 -6.64 2.66 -6.23
CA ILE A 250 -5.30 2.40 -6.74
C ILE A 250 -4.23 2.95 -5.78
N SER A 251 -3.10 2.25 -5.64
CA SER A 251 -1.97 2.69 -4.82
C SER A 251 -1.43 4.04 -5.29
N ARG A 252 -1.09 4.95 -4.37
CA ARG A 252 -0.54 6.28 -4.69
C ARG A 252 0.64 6.22 -5.68
N LYS A 253 1.52 5.22 -5.56
CA LYS A 253 2.64 5.02 -6.51
C LYS A 253 2.12 4.77 -7.93
N MET A 254 1.12 3.91 -8.08
CA MET A 254 0.50 3.59 -9.36
C MET A 254 -0.37 4.75 -9.87
N THR A 255 -1.10 5.46 -9.01
CA THR A 255 -1.87 6.66 -9.40
C THR A 255 -0.95 7.74 -9.97
N LEU A 256 0.19 8.01 -9.33
CA LEU A 256 1.21 8.95 -9.83
C LEU A 256 1.91 8.44 -11.10
N LEU A 257 2.06 7.13 -11.28
CA LEU A 257 2.59 6.55 -12.51
C LEU A 257 1.61 6.75 -13.67
N LEU A 258 0.34 6.41 -13.47
CA LEU A 258 -0.73 6.54 -14.45
C LEU A 258 -1.01 8.01 -14.81
N GLU A 259 -1.01 8.91 -13.82
CA GLU A 259 -1.08 10.36 -14.03
C GLU A 259 0.03 10.81 -14.98
N ARG A 260 1.29 10.46 -14.68
CA ARG A 260 2.45 10.80 -15.52
C ARG A 260 2.36 10.20 -16.93
N MET A 261 1.93 8.95 -17.05
CA MET A 261 1.77 8.29 -18.35
C MET A 261 0.69 8.97 -19.20
N LYS A 262 -0.47 9.29 -18.62
CA LYS A 262 -1.55 9.96 -19.36
C LYS A 262 -1.19 11.39 -19.74
N ILE A 263 -0.51 12.14 -18.86
CA ILE A 263 -0.03 13.48 -19.16
C ILE A 263 0.99 13.44 -20.30
N LYS A 264 2.00 12.56 -20.23
CA LYS A 264 2.98 12.37 -21.31
C LYS A 264 2.34 11.92 -22.62
N GLY A 265 1.36 11.03 -22.55
CA GLY A 265 0.62 10.58 -23.73
C GLY A 265 -0.19 11.70 -24.39
N TYR A 266 -0.85 12.53 -23.58
CA TYR A 266 -1.58 13.70 -24.07
C TYR A 266 -0.62 14.72 -24.71
N GLU A 267 0.49 15.02 -24.05
CA GLU A 267 1.52 15.93 -24.58
C GLU A 267 2.12 15.41 -25.89
N ALA A 268 2.40 14.12 -25.99
CA ALA A 268 2.87 13.51 -27.24
C ALA A 268 1.85 13.58 -28.37
N TRP A 269 0.54 13.52 -28.04
CA TRP A 269 -0.54 13.58 -29.03
C TRP A 269 -0.86 15.00 -29.48
N LYS A 270 -0.94 15.96 -28.54
CA LYS A 270 -1.38 17.34 -28.80
C LYS A 270 -0.23 18.32 -28.99
N GLY A 271 0.98 17.97 -28.55
CA GLY A 271 2.16 18.82 -28.56
C GLY A 271 2.25 19.80 -27.39
N PHE A 272 1.34 19.71 -26.42
CA PHE A 272 1.30 20.56 -25.23
C PHE A 272 0.62 19.84 -24.06
N LEU A 273 0.87 20.31 -22.83
CA LEU A 273 0.25 19.79 -21.61
C LEU A 273 -1.21 20.24 -21.47
N PRO A 274 -2.07 19.49 -20.76
CA PRO A 274 -3.43 19.94 -20.48
C PRO A 274 -3.45 21.30 -19.76
N PRO A 275 -4.36 22.22 -20.10
CA PRO A 275 -4.33 23.61 -19.63
C PRO A 275 -4.46 23.76 -18.10
N GLY A 276 -5.17 22.86 -17.43
CA GLY A 276 -5.29 22.80 -15.96
C GLY A 276 -4.15 22.06 -15.25
N ASN A 277 -3.23 21.45 -15.99
CA ASN A 277 -2.00 20.88 -15.44
C ASN A 277 -0.91 21.96 -15.35
N LYS A 278 -0.27 22.06 -14.19
CA LYS A 278 0.77 23.05 -13.93
C LYS A 278 2.01 22.68 -14.75
N CYS A 279 2.22 23.34 -15.88
CA CYS A 279 3.39 23.12 -16.72
C CYS A 279 4.68 23.50 -15.99
N HIS A 280 5.74 22.72 -16.22
CA HIS A 280 7.12 23.19 -16.04
C HIS A 280 7.55 23.75 -17.39
N HIS A 281 7.93 25.03 -17.43
CA HIS A 281 8.66 25.58 -18.56
C HIS A 281 10.13 25.24 -18.46
#